data_AF-A0A519ZJR7-F1
#
_entry.id   AF-A0A519ZJR7-F1
#
_cell.length_a   1.000
_cell.length_b   1.000
_cell.length_c   1.000
_cell.angle_alpha   90.00
_cell.angle_beta   90.00
_cell.angle_gamma   90.00
#
_symmetry.space_group_name_H-M   'P 1'
#
loop_
_entity.id
_entity.type
_entity.pdbx_description
1 polymer ?
#
loop_
_entity_poly.entity_id
_entity_poly.type
_entity_poly.pdbx_seq_one_letter_code
_entity_poly.pdbx_strand_id
1 'polypeptide(L)'
;MKSVIIKLCFIFLLVVIAFFSCKKPFNPDVPSNNFNLLVVEGFINTGADSTIIKLSRTGNVDNNNAIPEEGATVTVESDAGDKYNLPAKPKGIYASASLGLSSTKKYRVVIKTSGGSVYESDFVQPKQSPPVDVKWTTKEDGVYLNVSTQDATKNSRYYRWEFEEAWIFYAAYESLFKSIGDTMIKRNLIDDNIYKCWGSGKSANILLGTSVKLQDDIIAMNQIGIISSNSEKLSERYSILVKQYALSKEAFDFWEGLKATTENLGSIFDVQPSQVTGNIHNTANAEEPVIGFISAGTVSTQRIYINKSELPIWKVTYPFDCLNPPASFYTNPQLGQLSEKQYMHETYSFVALLPIYSTDPVTGITGPITGYTGASVDCADCTKRGTNKKPAFWQ
;
A
#
# COMPACT_ATOMS: atom_id res chain seq x y z
N MET A 1 -33.91 54.98 -16.46
CA MET A 1 -32.86 54.04 -16.94
C MET A 1 -31.54 54.18 -16.20
N LYS A 2 -30.85 55.32 -16.21
CA LYS A 2 -29.54 55.48 -15.53
C LYS A 2 -29.55 55.15 -14.02
N SER A 3 -30.58 55.59 -13.28
CA SER A 3 -30.73 55.30 -11.84
C SER A 3 -30.93 53.81 -11.52
N VAL A 4 -31.61 53.07 -12.40
CA VAL A 4 -31.86 51.63 -12.22
C VAL A 4 -30.58 50.82 -12.48
N ILE A 5 -29.81 51.21 -13.50
CA ILE A 5 -28.52 50.57 -13.82
C ILE A 5 -27.51 50.78 -12.68
N ILE A 6 -27.46 51.98 -12.08
CA ILE A 6 -26.57 52.26 -10.95
C ILE A 6 -26.94 51.40 -9.72
N LYS A 7 -28.24 51.24 -9.43
CA LYS A 7 -28.70 50.37 -8.33
C LYS A 7 -28.38 48.89 -8.58
N LEU A 8 -28.54 48.41 -9.82
CA LEU A 8 -28.17 47.04 -10.18
C LEU A 8 -26.66 46.80 -10.09
N CYS A 9 -25.83 47.74 -10.55
CA CYS A 9 -24.38 47.65 -10.40
C CYS A 9 -23.95 47.65 -8.93
N PHE A 10 -24.62 48.43 -8.07
CA PHE A 10 -24.31 48.48 -6.64
C PHE A 10 -24.69 47.18 -5.91
N ILE A 11 -25.83 46.59 -6.26
CA ILE A 11 -26.26 45.28 -5.73
C ILE A 11 -25.31 44.18 -6.21
N PHE A 12 -24.91 44.20 -7.49
CA PHE A 12 -23.94 43.25 -8.02
C PHE A 12 -22.58 43.36 -7.32
N LEU A 13 -22.11 44.58 -7.06
CA LEU A 13 -20.86 44.81 -6.32
C LEU A 13 -20.94 44.31 -4.87
N LEU A 14 -22.06 44.53 -4.18
CA LEU A 14 -22.30 44.01 -2.82
C LEU A 14 -22.32 42.48 -2.79
N VAL A 15 -22.91 41.84 -3.80
CA VAL A 15 -22.92 40.38 -3.94
C VAL A 15 -21.51 39.84 -4.20
N VAL A 16 -20.73 40.50 -5.06
CA VAL A 16 -19.33 40.11 -5.33
C VAL A 16 -18.46 40.23 -4.08
N ILE A 17 -18.64 41.27 -3.26
CA ILE A 17 -17.90 41.45 -1.99
C ILE A 17 -18.29 40.37 -0.96
N ALA A 18 -19.54 39.91 -0.95
CA ALA A 18 -19.98 38.83 -0.06
C ALA A 18 -19.32 37.47 -0.38
N PHE A 19 -18.80 37.27 -1.59
CA PHE A 19 -18.02 36.08 -1.95
C PHE A 19 -16.53 36.17 -1.57
N PHE A 20 -16.03 37.34 -1.15
CA PHE A 20 -14.68 37.48 -0.57
C PHE A 20 -14.69 37.17 0.94
N SER A 21 -15.16 35.99 1.31
CA SER A 21 -14.94 35.47 2.67
C SER A 21 -13.52 34.91 2.75
N CYS A 22 -12.58 35.71 3.25
CA CYS A 22 -11.27 35.21 3.66
C CYS A 22 -11.45 34.18 4.77
N LYS A 23 -11.39 32.88 4.43
CA LYS A 23 -11.25 31.83 5.42
C LYS A 23 -9.91 32.04 6.12
N LYS A 24 -9.95 32.48 7.37
CA LYS A 24 -8.75 32.57 8.20
C LYS A 24 -8.30 31.13 8.47
N PRO A 25 -7.10 30.70 8.03
CA PRO A 25 -6.61 29.38 8.37
C PRO A 25 -6.56 29.26 9.89
N PHE A 26 -7.15 28.19 10.42
CA PHE A 26 -7.01 27.85 11.83
C PHE A 26 -5.63 27.23 12.00
N ASN A 27 -4.68 28.00 12.54
CA ASN A 27 -3.41 27.49 13.03
C ASN A 27 -3.57 27.30 14.54
N PRO A 28 -3.91 26.09 15.03
CA PRO A 28 -3.87 25.84 16.46
C PRO A 28 -2.45 26.06 16.96
N ASP A 29 -2.31 26.67 18.13
CA ASP A 29 -1.05 26.66 18.86
C ASP A 29 -0.80 25.21 19.29
N VAL A 30 -0.02 24.47 18.49
CA VAL A 30 0.34 23.09 18.78
C VAL A 30 1.36 23.11 19.93
N PRO A 31 1.03 22.55 21.11
CA PRO A 31 1.96 22.49 22.22
C PRO A 31 3.23 21.75 21.79
N SER A 32 4.41 22.28 22.13
CA SER A 32 5.72 21.76 21.71
C SER A 32 6.13 20.43 22.35
N ASN A 33 5.20 19.73 23.00
CA ASN A 33 5.45 18.67 23.96
C ASN A 33 5.51 17.25 23.35
N ASN A 34 5.24 17.07 22.06
CA ASN A 34 5.10 15.74 21.43
C ASN A 34 5.91 15.57 20.13
N PHE A 35 7.01 16.31 19.98
CA PHE A 35 7.93 16.12 18.86
C PHE A 35 8.93 15.01 19.19
N ASN A 36 9.25 14.16 18.21
CA ASN A 36 10.28 13.11 18.33
C ASN A 36 9.97 11.96 19.31
N LEU A 37 8.70 11.62 19.48
CA LEU A 37 8.29 10.45 20.27
C LEU A 37 8.73 9.15 19.59
N LEU A 38 9.14 8.16 20.39
CA LEU A 38 9.45 6.85 19.86
C LEU A 38 8.16 6.14 19.40
N VAL A 39 8.20 5.63 18.18
CA VAL A 39 7.15 4.80 17.59
C VAL A 39 7.72 3.41 17.36
N VAL A 40 7.09 2.41 17.96
CA VAL A 40 7.51 1.01 17.90
C VAL A 40 6.40 0.17 17.27
N GLU A 41 6.71 -0.43 16.13
CA GLU A 41 5.82 -1.37 15.44
C GLU A 41 6.47 -2.74 15.42
N GLY A 42 5.78 -3.79 15.81
CA GLY A 42 6.36 -5.13 15.68
C GLY A 42 5.61 -6.23 16.38
N PHE A 43 6.12 -7.44 16.19
CA PHE A 43 5.57 -8.67 16.75
C PHE A 43 6.71 -9.63 17.07
N ILE A 44 6.70 -10.19 18.29
CA ILE A 44 7.64 -11.23 18.70
C ILE A 44 7.11 -12.58 18.22
N ASN A 45 7.77 -13.14 17.21
CA ASN A 45 7.35 -14.40 16.61
C ASN A 45 7.95 -15.59 17.35
N THR A 46 7.09 -16.42 17.95
CA THR A 46 7.49 -17.67 18.60
C THR A 46 7.38 -18.90 17.70
N GLY A 47 6.98 -18.70 16.44
CA GLY A 47 6.92 -19.75 15.42
C GLY A 47 8.22 -19.88 14.62
N ALA A 48 8.10 -20.48 13.43
CA ALA A 48 9.22 -20.71 12.51
C ALA A 48 9.60 -19.48 11.65
N ASP A 49 8.84 -18.39 11.75
CA ASP A 49 9.06 -17.18 10.96
C ASP A 49 9.82 -16.12 11.79
N SER A 50 10.22 -15.05 11.11
CA SER A 50 11.02 -13.94 11.64
C SER A 50 10.31 -13.11 12.71
N THR A 51 11.11 -12.57 13.64
CA THR A 51 10.71 -11.48 14.54
C THR A 51 11.20 -10.18 13.95
N ILE A 52 10.29 -9.22 13.76
CA ILE A 52 10.57 -7.92 13.15
C ILE A 52 10.02 -6.82 14.04
N ILE A 53 10.90 -5.91 14.45
CA ILE A 53 10.58 -4.69 15.20
C ILE A 53 11.07 -3.50 14.36
N LYS A 54 10.19 -2.55 14.10
CA LYS A 54 10.47 -1.34 13.36
C LYS A 54 10.36 -0.14 14.31
N LEU A 55 11.41 0.66 14.32
CA LEU A 55 11.51 1.86 15.16
C LEU A 55 11.50 3.10 14.28
N SER A 56 10.70 4.07 14.69
CA SER A 56 10.65 5.38 14.05
C SER A 56 10.35 6.48 15.07
N ARG A 57 10.40 7.73 14.63
CA ARG A 57 10.14 8.92 15.43
C ARG A 57 9.01 9.74 14.80
N THR A 58 8.20 10.36 15.65
CA THR A 58 7.19 11.33 15.19
C THR A 58 7.88 12.55 14.58
N GLY A 59 7.39 12.96 13.40
CA GLY A 59 7.83 14.18 12.72
C GLY A 59 6.95 15.38 13.07
N ASN A 60 7.30 16.54 12.52
CA ASN A 60 6.40 17.69 12.49
C ASN A 60 5.19 17.37 11.59
N VAL A 61 4.05 18.02 11.82
CA VAL A 61 2.80 17.84 11.08
C VAL A 61 2.98 18.02 9.56
N ASP A 62 3.94 18.87 9.15
CA ASP A 62 4.26 19.11 7.74
C ASP A 62 5.09 17.99 7.07
N ASN A 63 5.62 17.05 7.86
CA ASN A 63 6.46 15.96 7.35
C ASN A 63 5.65 14.65 7.26
N ASN A 64 5.24 14.30 6.04
CA ASN A 64 4.49 13.07 5.77
C ASN A 64 5.33 11.77 5.84
N ASN A 65 6.63 11.85 6.13
CA ASN A 65 7.50 10.68 6.15
C ASN A 65 7.86 10.26 7.59
N ALA A 66 7.70 8.97 7.89
CA ALA A 66 8.21 8.38 9.12
C ALA A 66 9.73 8.54 9.19
N ILE A 67 10.24 9.09 10.31
CA ILE A 67 11.67 9.29 10.54
C ILE A 67 12.21 7.99 11.17
N PRO A 68 13.05 7.20 10.49
CA PRO A 68 13.54 5.94 11.05
C PRO A 68 14.47 6.17 12.25
N GLU A 69 14.33 5.36 13.30
CA GLU A 69 15.25 5.35 14.45
C GLU A 69 16.36 4.32 14.19
N GLU A 70 17.52 4.80 13.73
CA GLU A 70 18.67 3.97 13.39
C GLU A 70 19.73 3.93 14.51
N GLY A 71 20.53 2.87 14.53
CA GLY A 71 21.63 2.71 15.49
C GLY A 71 21.20 2.32 16.91
N ALA A 72 19.93 1.95 17.12
CA ALA A 72 19.47 1.38 18.38
C ALA A 72 19.97 -0.07 18.54
N THR A 73 20.03 -0.54 19.78
CA THR A 73 20.16 -1.97 20.10
C THR A 73 18.78 -2.47 20.51
N VAL A 74 18.27 -3.47 19.81
CA VAL A 74 16.94 -4.05 20.07
C VAL A 74 17.09 -5.51 20.44
N THR A 75 16.56 -5.88 21.61
CA THR A 75 16.67 -7.22 22.17
C THR A 75 15.28 -7.73 22.55
N VAL A 76 15.01 -9.01 22.29
CA VAL A 76 13.88 -9.72 22.91
C VAL A 76 14.39 -10.38 24.18
N GLU A 77 13.72 -10.15 25.30
CA GLU A 77 14.07 -10.76 26.60
C GLU A 77 12.93 -11.66 27.08
N SER A 78 13.27 -12.82 27.64
CA SER A 78 12.30 -13.68 28.33
C SER A 78 12.21 -13.34 29.82
N ASP A 79 11.11 -13.74 30.45
CA ASP A 79 10.92 -13.67 31.90
C ASP A 79 11.90 -14.55 32.70
N ALA A 80 12.61 -15.47 32.03
CA ALA A 80 13.70 -16.26 32.61
C ALA A 80 15.10 -15.60 32.46
N GLY A 81 15.18 -14.43 31.82
CA GLY A 81 16.43 -13.68 31.62
C GLY A 81 17.19 -13.99 30.32
N ASP A 82 16.72 -14.94 29.50
CA ASP A 82 17.29 -15.21 28.18
C ASP A 82 17.14 -13.97 27.27
N LYS A 83 18.19 -13.65 26.50
CA LYS A 83 18.25 -12.47 25.62
C LYS A 83 18.54 -12.86 24.17
N TYR A 84 17.80 -12.27 23.24
CA TYR A 84 17.90 -12.52 21.81
C TYR A 84 18.05 -11.20 21.06
N ASN A 85 19.21 -10.97 20.46
CA ASN A 85 19.46 -9.73 19.72
C ASN A 85 18.73 -9.71 18.38
N LEU A 86 18.21 -8.54 17.99
CA LEU A 86 17.64 -8.29 16.66
C LEU A 86 18.60 -7.41 15.85
N PRO A 87 19.34 -7.98 14.88
CA PRO A 87 20.25 -7.22 14.04
C PRO A 87 19.55 -6.09 13.29
N ALA A 88 20.20 -4.92 13.25
CA ALA A 88 19.72 -3.76 12.50
C ALA A 88 19.72 -4.04 10.99
N LYS A 89 18.69 -3.50 10.32
CA LYS A 89 18.45 -3.45 8.89
C LYS A 89 18.13 -1.99 8.51
N PRO A 90 18.23 -1.61 7.23
CA PRO A 90 17.96 -0.24 6.79
C PRO A 90 16.55 0.23 7.16
N LYS A 91 16.36 1.55 7.31
CA LYS A 91 15.06 2.20 7.55
C LYS A 91 14.46 1.86 8.93
N GLY A 92 15.30 1.79 9.95
CA GLY A 92 14.88 1.57 11.34
C GLY A 92 14.29 0.18 11.61
N ILE A 93 14.62 -0.82 10.80
CA ILE A 93 14.12 -2.19 10.95
C ILE A 93 15.13 -3.00 11.76
N TYR A 94 14.68 -3.77 12.74
CA TYR A 94 15.47 -4.68 13.56
C TYR A 94 14.83 -6.06 13.47
N ALA A 95 15.54 -7.02 12.91
CA ALA A 95 14.93 -8.28 12.53
C ALA A 95 15.87 -9.46 12.69
N SER A 96 15.32 -10.57 13.17
CA SER A 96 15.97 -11.87 13.20
C SER A 96 15.08 -12.92 12.54
N ALA A 97 15.68 -14.00 12.06
CA ALA A 97 14.95 -15.21 11.70
C ALA A 97 14.27 -15.80 12.96
N SER A 98 13.68 -16.99 12.85
CA SER A 98 13.10 -17.66 14.02
C SER A 98 14.12 -17.72 15.17
N LEU A 99 13.69 -17.26 16.34
CA LEU A 99 14.50 -17.21 17.56
C LEU A 99 14.34 -18.48 18.42
N GLY A 100 13.51 -19.44 17.99
CA GLY A 100 13.24 -20.67 18.75
C GLY A 100 12.64 -20.42 20.14
N LEU A 101 11.75 -19.42 20.25
CA LEU A 101 11.15 -19.01 21.52
C LEU A 101 10.11 -20.02 22.00
N SER A 102 10.04 -20.25 23.31
CA SER A 102 9.05 -21.12 23.93
C SER A 102 7.68 -20.43 24.00
N SER A 103 6.60 -21.12 23.68
CA SER A 103 5.23 -20.58 23.88
C SER A 103 4.81 -20.46 25.35
N THR A 104 5.57 -21.07 26.28
CA THR A 104 5.24 -21.09 27.71
C THR A 104 5.84 -19.93 28.51
N LYS A 105 6.87 -19.27 27.99
CA LYS A 105 7.53 -18.12 28.62
C LYS A 105 6.86 -16.82 28.21
N LYS A 106 7.06 -15.76 29.00
CA LYS A 106 6.71 -14.39 28.59
C LYS A 106 7.90 -13.69 27.97
N TYR A 107 7.62 -12.77 27.07
CA TYR A 107 8.65 -12.00 26.36
C TYR A 107 8.36 -10.52 26.36
N ARG A 108 9.41 -9.72 26.30
CA ARG A 108 9.35 -8.28 26.07
C ARG A 108 10.39 -7.85 25.06
N VAL A 109 10.22 -6.66 24.51
CA VAL A 109 11.26 -5.98 23.72
C VAL A 109 11.95 -4.93 24.60
N VAL A 110 13.27 -4.89 24.52
CA VAL A 110 14.12 -3.86 25.13
C VAL A 110 14.83 -3.11 24.02
N ILE A 111 14.69 -1.79 24.01
CA ILE A 111 15.25 -0.88 23.02
C ILE A 111 16.20 0.06 23.74
N LYS A 112 17.46 0.08 23.34
CA LYS A 112 18.44 1.09 23.75
C LYS A 112 18.78 1.96 22.57
N THR A 113 18.42 3.23 22.61
CA THR A 113 18.68 4.17 21.51
C THR A 113 20.14 4.58 21.48
N SER A 114 20.60 5.11 20.35
CA SER A 114 21.97 5.65 20.21
C SER A 114 22.21 6.84 21.16
N GLY A 115 21.17 7.59 21.49
CA GLY A 115 21.19 8.68 22.47
C GLY A 115 21.23 8.22 23.94
N GLY A 116 21.16 6.91 24.20
CA GLY A 116 21.28 6.33 25.54
C GLY A 116 19.97 6.08 26.29
N SER A 117 18.83 6.54 25.77
CA SER A 117 17.50 6.23 26.33
C SER A 117 17.20 4.74 26.22
N VAL A 118 16.52 4.20 27.24
CA VAL A 118 16.14 2.79 27.30
C VAL A 118 14.63 2.69 27.44
N TYR A 119 14.03 1.88 26.56
CA TYR A 119 12.61 1.60 26.55
C TYR A 119 12.39 0.09 26.69
N GLU A 120 11.38 -0.28 27.46
CA GLU A 120 10.99 -1.67 27.66
C GLU A 120 9.51 -1.82 27.38
N SER A 121 9.13 -2.89 26.67
CA SER A 121 7.74 -3.31 26.65
C SER A 121 7.39 -4.10 27.91
N ASP A 122 6.10 -4.17 28.22
CA ASP A 122 5.59 -5.15 29.17
C ASP A 122 5.92 -6.58 28.71
N PHE A 123 6.01 -7.49 29.69
CA PHE A 123 6.07 -8.92 29.42
C PHE A 123 4.72 -9.44 28.91
N VAL A 124 4.71 -9.93 27.68
CA VAL A 124 3.52 -10.49 27.03
C VAL A 124 3.62 -12.00 26.89
N GLN A 125 2.50 -12.68 27.11
CA GLN A 125 2.38 -14.12 26.85
C GLN A 125 2.18 -14.35 25.35
N PRO A 126 2.96 -15.25 24.72
CA PRO A 126 2.73 -15.67 23.34
C PRO A 126 1.32 -16.25 23.13
N LYS A 127 0.62 -15.75 22.11
CA LYS A 127 -0.66 -16.30 21.64
C LYS A 127 -0.46 -17.23 20.45
N GLN A 128 -1.09 -18.40 20.46
CA GLN A 128 -1.09 -19.27 19.30
C GLN A 128 -2.20 -18.83 18.34
N SER A 129 -1.85 -18.36 17.15
CA SER A 129 -2.88 -18.09 16.14
C SER A 129 -3.43 -19.42 15.61
N PRO A 130 -4.76 -19.64 15.67
CA PRO A 130 -5.37 -20.79 14.99
C PRO A 130 -5.24 -20.66 13.46
N PRO A 131 -5.51 -21.75 12.71
CA PRO A 131 -5.55 -21.71 11.25
C PRO A 131 -6.50 -20.63 10.73
N VAL A 132 -6.06 -19.91 9.69
CA VAL A 132 -6.89 -18.99 8.92
C VAL A 132 -7.33 -19.66 7.62
N ASP A 133 -8.60 -19.47 7.25
CA ASP A 133 -9.19 -19.88 5.98
C ASP A 133 -9.62 -18.64 5.18
N VAL A 134 -9.00 -18.40 4.04
CA VAL A 134 -9.17 -17.24 3.17
C VAL A 134 -10.00 -17.68 1.98
N LYS A 135 -11.15 -17.03 1.81
CA LYS A 135 -12.08 -17.30 0.71
C LYS A 135 -12.45 -16.01 0.02
N TRP A 136 -12.95 -16.15 -1.20
CA TRP A 136 -13.50 -15.03 -1.96
C TRP A 136 -14.88 -15.39 -2.50
N THR A 137 -15.67 -14.35 -2.73
CA THR A 137 -16.98 -14.42 -3.38
C THR A 137 -17.09 -13.28 -4.38
N THR A 138 -17.95 -13.42 -5.38
CA THR A 138 -18.21 -12.37 -6.37
C THR A 138 -19.61 -11.81 -6.19
N LYS A 139 -19.73 -10.50 -6.35
CA LYS A 139 -20.99 -9.77 -6.53
C LYS A 139 -20.86 -8.86 -7.75
N GLU A 140 -21.93 -8.13 -8.11
CA GLU A 140 -21.93 -7.26 -9.29
C GLU A 140 -20.81 -6.20 -9.28
N ASP A 141 -20.46 -5.71 -8.11
CA ASP A 141 -19.52 -4.62 -7.89
C ASP A 141 -18.06 -5.07 -7.66
N GLY A 142 -17.80 -6.37 -7.50
CA GLY A 142 -16.43 -6.87 -7.40
C GLY A 142 -16.24 -8.18 -6.65
N VAL A 143 -14.98 -8.42 -6.28
CA VAL A 143 -14.52 -9.58 -5.50
C VAL A 143 -14.45 -9.21 -4.03
N TYR A 144 -15.13 -9.98 -3.20
CA TYR A 144 -15.19 -9.83 -1.75
C TYR A 144 -14.25 -10.84 -1.12
N LEU A 145 -13.22 -10.35 -0.43
CA LEU A 145 -12.21 -11.15 0.25
C LEU A 145 -12.63 -11.37 1.71
N ASN A 146 -12.67 -12.62 2.15
CA ASN A 146 -13.16 -12.99 3.47
C ASN A 146 -12.18 -13.92 4.18
N VAL A 147 -12.16 -13.84 5.50
CA VAL A 147 -11.41 -14.74 6.38
C VAL A 147 -12.36 -15.46 7.32
N SER A 148 -12.07 -16.72 7.58
CA SER A 148 -12.69 -17.52 8.62
C SER A 148 -11.61 -18.13 9.50
N THR A 149 -11.90 -18.29 10.78
CA THR A 149 -10.99 -18.94 11.73
C THR A 149 -11.79 -19.51 12.90
N GLN A 150 -11.22 -20.53 13.55
CA GLN A 150 -11.81 -21.13 14.72
C GLN A 150 -10.74 -21.63 15.70
N ASP A 151 -10.98 -21.49 16.99
CA ASP A 151 -10.15 -22.04 18.05
C ASP A 151 -11.00 -22.89 19.01
N ALA A 152 -10.94 -24.22 18.85
CA ALA A 152 -11.68 -25.15 19.70
C ALA A 152 -11.30 -25.04 21.19
N THR A 153 -10.11 -24.51 21.51
CA THR A 153 -9.65 -24.33 22.89
C THR A 153 -10.16 -23.03 23.52
N LYS A 154 -10.77 -22.14 22.73
CA LYS A 154 -11.33 -20.83 23.15
C LYS A 154 -10.30 -19.90 23.78
N ASN A 155 -9.01 -20.07 23.47
CA ASN A 155 -7.89 -19.29 24.01
C ASN A 155 -7.59 -18.03 23.19
N SER A 156 -8.23 -17.87 22.02
CA SER A 156 -7.96 -16.82 21.03
C SER A 156 -9.21 -16.01 20.71
N ARG A 157 -9.67 -15.14 21.60
CA ARG A 157 -10.96 -14.42 21.40
C ARG A 157 -10.87 -13.11 20.60
N TYR A 158 -9.66 -12.68 20.28
CA TYR A 158 -9.37 -11.41 19.63
C TYR A 158 -8.40 -11.65 18.48
N TYR A 159 -8.71 -11.10 17.32
CA TYR A 159 -7.98 -11.36 16.09
C TYR A 159 -7.64 -10.08 15.37
N ARG A 160 -6.48 -10.08 14.73
CA ARG A 160 -6.07 -9.06 13.77
C ARG A 160 -5.59 -9.73 12.49
N TRP A 161 -5.92 -9.13 11.37
CA TRP A 161 -5.44 -9.56 10.06
C TRP A 161 -4.65 -8.46 9.39
N GLU A 162 -3.61 -8.86 8.67
CA GLU A 162 -2.99 -8.05 7.64
C GLU A 162 -2.89 -8.90 6.37
N PHE A 163 -2.72 -8.25 5.23
CA PHE A 163 -2.46 -9.00 4.01
C PHE A 163 -1.43 -8.31 3.13
N GLU A 164 -0.74 -9.13 2.36
CA GLU A 164 0.12 -8.73 1.26
C GLU A 164 -0.50 -9.25 -0.03
N GLU A 165 -0.71 -8.34 -0.98
CA GLU A 165 -1.30 -8.65 -2.26
C GLU A 165 -0.32 -8.38 -3.39
N ALA A 166 -0.51 -9.10 -4.48
CA ALA A 166 0.12 -8.80 -5.75
C ALA A 166 -0.81 -9.24 -6.88
N TRP A 167 -0.61 -8.68 -8.07
CA TRP A 167 -1.45 -8.97 -9.23
C TRP A 167 -0.68 -8.78 -10.52
N ILE A 168 -1.09 -9.49 -11.56
CA ILE A 168 -0.65 -9.23 -12.93
C ILE A 168 -1.56 -8.17 -13.54
N PHE A 169 -0.95 -7.15 -14.14
CA PHE A 169 -1.65 -6.18 -14.97
C PHE A 169 -0.85 -5.91 -16.26
N TYR A 170 -1.53 -5.31 -17.22
CA TYR A 170 -0.93 -4.96 -18.51
C TYR A 170 -0.87 -3.44 -18.69
N ALA A 171 0.02 -2.97 -19.57
CA ALA A 171 -0.15 -1.65 -20.15
C ALA A 171 -1.41 -1.64 -21.05
N ALA A 172 -1.91 -0.45 -21.41
CA ALA A 172 -3.04 -0.36 -22.33
C ALA A 172 -2.64 -0.78 -23.76
N TYR A 173 -1.39 -0.53 -24.13
CA TYR A 173 -0.84 -0.88 -25.43
C TYR A 173 0.49 -1.63 -25.28
N GLU A 174 0.68 -2.67 -26.10
CA GLU A 174 1.94 -3.42 -26.15
C GLU A 174 2.97 -2.68 -27.03
N SER A 175 4.09 -2.28 -26.42
CA SER A 175 5.21 -1.68 -27.14
C SER A 175 6.14 -2.76 -27.69
N LEU A 176 6.11 -2.99 -29.01
CA LEU A 176 7.02 -3.95 -29.66
C LEU A 176 8.35 -3.34 -30.11
N PHE A 177 8.50 -2.02 -30.00
CA PHE A 177 9.66 -1.27 -30.48
C PHE A 177 10.18 -0.29 -29.42
N LYS A 178 11.46 0.03 -29.49
CA LYS A 178 12.10 1.06 -28.66
C LYS A 178 13.10 1.86 -29.45
N SER A 179 13.31 3.10 -29.03
CA SER A 179 14.38 3.94 -29.55
C SER A 179 15.70 3.62 -28.84
N ILE A 180 16.78 3.56 -29.62
CA ILE A 180 18.16 3.65 -29.15
C ILE A 180 18.78 4.86 -29.86
N GLY A 181 18.74 6.03 -29.20
CA GLY A 181 19.14 7.29 -29.81
C GLY A 181 18.23 7.64 -30.98
N ASP A 182 18.77 7.61 -32.19
CA ASP A 182 18.09 8.05 -33.41
C ASP A 182 17.46 6.90 -34.22
N THR A 183 17.50 5.66 -33.70
CA THR A 183 17.02 4.47 -34.41
C THR A 183 15.98 3.71 -33.59
N MET A 184 14.92 3.26 -34.26
CA MET A 184 13.93 2.35 -33.72
C MET A 184 14.36 0.89 -33.96
N ILE A 185 14.40 0.12 -32.88
CA ILE A 185 14.66 -1.31 -32.95
C ILE A 185 13.50 -2.09 -32.33
N LYS A 186 13.39 -3.36 -32.72
CA LYS A 186 12.47 -4.29 -32.06
C LYS A 186 12.90 -4.50 -30.62
N ARG A 187 11.94 -4.49 -29.70
CA ARG A 187 12.15 -4.75 -28.28
C ARG A 187 12.41 -6.24 -28.05
N ASN A 188 13.36 -6.56 -27.17
CA ASN A 188 13.54 -7.92 -26.68
C ASN A 188 12.52 -8.17 -25.56
N LEU A 189 11.44 -8.88 -25.87
CA LEU A 189 10.34 -9.14 -24.92
C LEU A 189 10.70 -10.12 -23.79
N ILE A 190 11.92 -10.69 -23.79
CA ILE A 190 12.42 -11.52 -22.68
C ILE A 190 12.99 -10.62 -21.58
N ASP A 191 13.85 -9.67 -21.95
CA ASP A 191 14.62 -8.87 -20.98
C ASP A 191 14.05 -7.45 -20.78
N ASP A 192 13.21 -6.99 -21.69
CA ASP A 192 12.75 -5.60 -21.77
C ASP A 192 11.24 -5.52 -22.01
N ASN A 193 10.48 -6.47 -21.44
CA ASN A 193 9.03 -6.43 -21.51
C ASN A 193 8.48 -5.34 -20.57
N ILE A 194 7.79 -4.36 -21.16
CA ILE A 194 7.11 -3.26 -20.47
C ILE A 194 5.58 -3.33 -20.64
N TYR A 195 5.07 -4.43 -21.19
CA TYR A 195 3.64 -4.66 -21.38
C TYR A 195 3.01 -5.42 -20.21
N LYS A 196 3.68 -6.47 -19.71
CA LYS A 196 3.21 -7.27 -18.57
C LYS A 196 3.96 -6.92 -17.29
N CYS A 197 3.24 -6.48 -16.26
CA CYS A 197 3.83 -6.12 -14.97
C CYS A 197 3.11 -6.77 -13.80
N TRP A 198 3.78 -6.70 -12.66
CA TRP A 198 3.27 -7.08 -11.36
C TRP A 198 3.11 -5.85 -10.49
N GLY A 199 1.91 -5.68 -9.95
CA GLY A 199 1.62 -4.73 -8.88
C GLY A 199 1.72 -5.44 -7.53
N SER A 200 1.96 -4.68 -6.47
CA SER A 200 1.95 -5.18 -5.11
C SER A 200 1.36 -4.16 -4.15
N GLY A 201 0.80 -4.65 -3.05
CA GLY A 201 0.13 -3.84 -2.05
C GLY A 201 0.12 -4.53 -0.69
N LYS A 202 -0.26 -3.75 0.33
CA LYS A 202 -0.49 -4.23 1.69
C LYS A 202 -1.83 -3.71 2.18
N SER A 203 -2.42 -4.38 3.18
CA SER A 203 -3.60 -3.88 3.87
C SER A 203 -3.36 -2.46 4.39
N ALA A 204 -4.18 -1.50 3.96
CA ALA A 204 -4.13 -0.11 4.40
C ALA A 204 -4.87 0.12 5.72
N ASN A 205 -5.93 -0.66 5.97
CA ASN A 205 -6.78 -0.56 7.15
C ASN A 205 -6.38 -1.59 8.21
N ILE A 206 -6.66 -1.25 9.46
CA ILE A 206 -6.59 -2.11 10.63
C ILE A 206 -7.82 -3.03 10.62
N LEU A 207 -7.57 -4.31 10.34
CA LEU A 207 -8.60 -5.35 10.27
C LEU A 207 -8.65 -6.13 11.57
N LEU A 208 -9.76 -6.01 12.29
CA LEU A 208 -9.96 -6.60 13.60
C LEU A 208 -11.23 -7.45 13.62
N GLY A 209 -11.25 -8.47 14.47
CA GLY A 209 -12.43 -9.29 14.72
C GLY A 209 -12.37 -9.95 16.09
N THR A 210 -13.53 -10.24 16.66
CA THR A 210 -13.63 -10.86 17.98
C THR A 210 -14.78 -11.85 18.03
N SER A 211 -14.57 -12.94 18.78
CA SER A 211 -15.58 -13.96 19.08
C SER A 211 -16.07 -13.86 20.54
N VAL A 212 -15.74 -12.80 21.29
CA VAL A 212 -16.10 -12.65 22.71
C VAL A 212 -17.62 -12.69 22.94
N LYS A 213 -18.40 -12.14 22.01
CA LYS A 213 -19.87 -12.14 22.06
C LYS A 213 -20.50 -13.41 21.46
N LEU A 214 -19.69 -14.37 21.04
CA LEU A 214 -20.12 -15.63 20.44
C LEU A 214 -19.88 -16.78 21.41
N GLN A 215 -20.80 -17.75 21.44
CA GLN A 215 -20.68 -18.94 22.28
C GLN A 215 -19.39 -19.72 21.98
N ASP A 216 -19.09 -19.86 20.69
CA ASP A 216 -17.90 -20.54 20.19
C ASP A 216 -16.90 -19.54 19.62
N ASP A 217 -15.63 -19.94 19.67
CA ASP A 217 -14.54 -19.13 19.14
C ASP A 217 -14.43 -19.37 17.65
N ILE A 218 -15.42 -18.85 16.92
CA ILE A 218 -15.57 -19.02 15.47
C ILE A 218 -15.85 -17.64 14.88
N ILE A 219 -14.99 -17.23 13.95
CA ILE A 219 -15.24 -16.10 13.05
C ILE A 219 -15.44 -16.69 11.67
N ALA A 220 -16.62 -16.46 11.07
CA ALA A 220 -16.97 -16.99 9.77
C ALA A 220 -17.16 -15.85 8.76
N MET A 221 -16.53 -15.97 7.60
CA MET A 221 -16.71 -15.08 6.44
C MET A 221 -16.58 -13.59 6.78
N ASN A 222 -15.64 -13.23 7.65
CA ASN A 222 -15.38 -11.84 8.00
C ASN A 222 -14.68 -11.16 6.81
N GLN A 223 -15.27 -10.09 6.29
CA GLN A 223 -14.75 -9.39 5.12
C GLN A 223 -13.50 -8.58 5.48
N ILE A 224 -12.42 -8.78 4.73
CA ILE A 224 -11.14 -8.07 4.91
C ILE A 224 -10.82 -7.08 3.79
N GLY A 225 -11.56 -7.12 2.68
CA GLY A 225 -11.36 -6.21 1.57
C GLY A 225 -12.31 -6.48 0.41
N ILE A 226 -12.40 -5.51 -0.49
CA ILE A 226 -13.11 -5.61 -1.76
C ILE A 226 -12.15 -5.19 -2.87
N ILE A 227 -12.15 -5.94 -3.98
CA ILE A 227 -11.51 -5.55 -5.23
C ILE A 227 -12.63 -5.21 -6.21
N SER A 228 -12.76 -3.93 -6.56
CA SER A 228 -13.79 -3.47 -7.49
C SER A 228 -13.74 -4.21 -8.82
N SER A 229 -14.89 -4.46 -9.43
CA SER A 229 -15.01 -5.21 -10.69
C SER A 229 -14.23 -4.59 -11.85
N ASN A 230 -14.04 -3.27 -11.83
CA ASN A 230 -13.26 -2.53 -12.82
C ASN A 230 -11.76 -2.38 -12.45
N SER A 231 -11.31 -2.98 -11.35
CA SER A 231 -9.93 -2.85 -10.88
C SER A 231 -8.97 -3.60 -11.78
N GLU A 232 -7.84 -2.98 -12.10
CA GLU A 232 -6.75 -3.62 -12.83
C GLU A 232 -6.15 -4.83 -12.11
N LYS A 233 -6.36 -4.95 -10.80
CA LYS A 233 -5.97 -6.12 -10.01
C LYS A 233 -6.56 -7.43 -10.55
N LEU A 234 -7.69 -7.35 -11.24
CA LEU A 234 -8.43 -8.47 -11.82
C LEU A 234 -8.13 -8.71 -13.31
N SER A 235 -7.13 -8.02 -13.88
CA SER A 235 -6.82 -8.07 -15.32
C SER A 235 -6.38 -9.44 -15.83
N GLU A 236 -5.80 -10.27 -14.94
CA GLU A 236 -5.26 -11.58 -15.29
C GLU A 236 -5.28 -12.53 -14.09
N ARG A 237 -4.46 -12.24 -13.07
CA ARG A 237 -4.33 -13.08 -11.88
C ARG A 237 -3.99 -12.23 -10.67
N TYR A 238 -4.75 -12.43 -9.61
CA TYR A 238 -4.57 -11.80 -8.31
C TYR A 238 -4.07 -12.82 -7.29
N SER A 239 -3.24 -12.38 -6.34
CA SER A 239 -2.82 -13.17 -5.20
C SER A 239 -2.90 -12.34 -3.93
N ILE A 240 -3.35 -12.97 -2.85
CA ILE A 240 -3.37 -12.41 -1.51
C ILE A 240 -2.81 -13.43 -0.53
N LEU A 241 -1.87 -12.98 0.31
CA LEU A 241 -1.37 -13.69 1.48
C LEU A 241 -1.91 -12.99 2.72
N VAL A 242 -2.85 -13.62 3.39
CA VAL A 242 -3.37 -13.14 4.67
C VAL A 242 -2.48 -13.68 5.79
N LYS A 243 -2.17 -12.81 6.75
CA LYS A 243 -1.55 -13.18 8.02
C LYS A 243 -2.53 -12.87 9.15
N GLN A 244 -2.72 -13.85 10.02
CA GLN A 244 -3.61 -13.76 11.17
C GLN A 244 -2.80 -13.80 12.46
N TYR A 245 -3.17 -12.91 13.38
CA TYR A 245 -2.64 -12.83 14.74
C TYR A 245 -3.77 -13.05 15.72
N ALA A 246 -3.54 -13.93 16.71
CA ALA A 246 -4.35 -13.97 17.93
C ALA A 246 -3.79 -12.93 18.91
N LEU A 247 -4.67 -12.10 19.47
CA LEU A 247 -4.32 -10.97 20.32
C LEU A 247 -4.70 -11.23 21.79
N SER A 248 -4.01 -10.55 22.70
CA SER A 248 -4.56 -10.32 24.05
C SER A 248 -5.68 -9.28 23.99
N LYS A 249 -6.44 -9.14 25.08
CA LYS A 249 -7.48 -8.11 25.14
C LYS A 249 -6.86 -6.71 25.02
N GLU A 250 -5.76 -6.48 25.73
CA GLU A 250 -5.06 -5.20 25.80
C GLU A 250 -4.50 -4.82 24.42
N ALA A 251 -3.95 -5.81 23.68
CA ALA A 251 -3.51 -5.60 22.31
C ALA A 251 -4.69 -5.24 21.39
N PHE A 252 -5.84 -5.91 21.55
CA PHE A 252 -7.03 -5.61 20.76
C PHE A 252 -7.56 -4.19 21.04
N ASP A 253 -7.66 -3.81 22.32
CA ASP A 253 -8.08 -2.47 22.74
C ASP A 253 -7.14 -1.39 22.17
N PHE A 254 -5.83 -1.65 22.15
CA PHE A 254 -4.84 -0.77 21.52
C PHE A 254 -5.11 -0.59 20.02
N TRP A 255 -5.30 -1.68 19.27
CA TRP A 255 -5.57 -1.61 17.84
C TRP A 255 -6.93 -1.00 17.52
N GLU A 256 -7.95 -1.22 18.35
CA GLU A 256 -9.26 -0.59 18.22
C GLU A 256 -9.17 0.93 18.45
N GLY A 257 -8.44 1.34 19.49
CA GLY A 257 -8.13 2.75 19.75
C GLY A 257 -7.36 3.39 18.58
N LEU A 258 -6.31 2.72 18.09
CA LEU A 258 -5.54 3.22 16.94
C LEU A 258 -6.39 3.33 15.68
N LYS A 259 -7.25 2.35 15.41
CA LYS A 259 -8.19 2.40 14.29
C LYS A 259 -9.16 3.58 14.43
N ALA A 260 -9.70 3.78 15.63
CA ALA A 260 -10.62 4.87 15.91
C ALA A 260 -9.97 6.25 15.76
N THR A 261 -8.64 6.37 15.93
CA THR A 261 -7.93 7.65 15.81
C THR A 261 -7.39 7.91 14.40
N THR A 262 -7.05 6.87 13.63
CA THR A 262 -6.40 7.02 12.31
C THR A 262 -7.34 6.83 11.12
N GLU A 263 -8.42 6.07 11.29
CA GLU A 263 -9.34 5.73 10.18
C GLU A 263 -10.70 6.42 10.30
N ASN A 264 -11.10 6.89 11.49
CA ASN A 264 -12.25 7.77 11.62
C ASN A 264 -11.81 9.20 11.35
N LEU A 265 -12.06 9.68 10.14
CA LEU A 265 -11.68 11.04 9.71
C LEU A 265 -12.42 12.17 10.45
N GLY A 266 -13.37 11.85 11.32
CA GLY A 266 -14.01 12.83 12.18
C GLY A 266 -14.99 13.75 11.44
N SER A 267 -16.17 13.99 12.00
CA SER A 267 -16.88 15.26 11.87
C SER A 267 -16.35 16.27 12.89
N ILE A 268 -16.62 17.57 12.72
CA ILE A 268 -16.27 18.60 13.72
C ILE A 268 -16.96 18.41 15.09
N PHE A 269 -17.89 17.46 15.18
CA PHE A 269 -18.60 17.06 16.38
C PHE A 269 -18.19 15.69 16.92
N ASP A 270 -17.22 15.04 16.26
CA ASP A 270 -16.76 13.74 16.72
C ASP A 270 -15.93 13.92 17.98
N VAL A 271 -16.09 12.96 18.89
CA VAL A 271 -15.37 12.94 20.15
C VAL A 271 -13.87 12.93 19.83
N GLN A 272 -13.12 13.85 20.43
CA GLN A 272 -11.68 13.90 20.23
C GLN A 272 -11.09 12.53 20.58
N PRO A 273 -10.26 11.92 19.70
CA PRO A 273 -9.72 10.61 19.97
C PRO A 273 -8.88 10.65 21.25
N SER A 274 -9.13 9.72 22.18
CA SER A 274 -8.30 9.56 23.38
C SER A 274 -6.91 9.08 23.00
N GLN A 275 -5.89 9.47 23.76
CA GLN A 275 -4.52 8.99 23.57
C GLN A 275 -4.49 7.46 23.64
N VAL A 276 -3.94 6.83 22.59
CA VAL A 276 -3.75 5.38 22.53
C VAL A 276 -2.51 5.04 23.35
N THR A 277 -2.71 4.48 24.54
CA THR A 277 -1.60 4.06 25.40
C THR A 277 -1.10 2.68 25.00
N GLY A 278 0.19 2.60 24.68
CA GLY A 278 0.89 1.36 24.39
C GLY A 278 1.32 0.58 25.63
N ASN A 279 2.03 -0.52 25.42
CA ASN A 279 2.67 -1.30 26.48
C ASN A 279 4.19 -1.11 26.51
N ILE A 280 4.68 0.07 26.11
CA ILE A 280 6.11 0.38 26.00
C ILE A 280 6.39 1.64 26.79
N HIS A 281 7.44 1.60 27.61
CA HIS A 281 7.72 2.62 28.61
C HIS A 281 9.21 2.99 28.59
N ASN A 282 9.52 4.28 28.76
CA ASN A 282 10.90 4.69 29.04
C ASN A 282 11.23 4.36 30.52
N THR A 283 12.34 3.67 30.74
CA THR A 283 12.74 3.22 32.09
C THR A 283 13.24 4.34 33.00
N ALA A 284 13.66 5.47 32.43
CA ALA A 284 14.10 6.65 33.17
C ALA A 284 13.00 7.71 33.35
N ASN A 285 11.96 7.70 32.51
CA ASN A 285 10.86 8.65 32.56
C ASN A 285 9.52 8.00 32.19
N ALA A 286 8.75 7.58 33.21
CA ALA A 286 7.45 6.93 33.00
C ALA A 286 6.39 7.85 32.37
N GLU A 287 6.58 9.17 32.43
CA GLU A 287 5.67 10.17 31.85
C GLU A 287 5.99 10.46 30.37
N GLU A 288 7.07 9.91 29.82
CA GLU A 288 7.38 10.05 28.39
C GLU A 288 6.41 9.20 27.55
N PRO A 289 5.63 9.80 26.64
CA PRO A 289 4.73 9.04 25.79
C PRO A 289 5.50 8.27 24.72
N VAL A 290 5.17 6.99 24.57
CA VAL A 290 5.68 6.09 23.52
C VAL A 290 4.50 5.50 22.76
N ILE A 291 4.59 5.46 21.44
CA ILE A 291 3.53 4.95 20.59
C ILE A 291 3.90 3.55 20.14
N GLY A 292 3.06 2.56 20.44
CA GLY A 292 3.29 1.20 19.97
C GLY A 292 2.81 0.15 20.95
N PHE A 293 2.55 -1.05 20.44
CA PHE A 293 2.19 -2.19 21.27
C PHE A 293 2.91 -3.44 20.77
N ILE A 294 3.63 -4.11 21.66
CA ILE A 294 4.29 -5.38 21.39
C ILE A 294 3.37 -6.53 21.76
N SER A 295 3.08 -7.38 20.77
CA SER A 295 2.46 -8.69 20.97
C SER A 295 3.45 -9.80 20.67
N ALA A 296 3.21 -10.99 21.22
CA ALA A 296 4.00 -12.18 20.96
C ALA A 296 3.12 -13.36 20.56
N GLY A 297 3.65 -14.29 19.76
CA GLY A 297 2.89 -15.49 19.37
C GLY A 297 3.30 -16.13 18.06
N THR A 298 2.44 -17.00 17.55
CA THR A 298 2.54 -17.55 16.20
C THR A 298 1.62 -16.80 15.24
N VAL A 299 2.01 -16.79 13.96
CA VAL A 299 1.22 -16.19 12.88
C VAL A 299 0.69 -17.31 11.99
N SER A 300 -0.62 -17.36 11.77
CA SER A 300 -1.19 -18.25 10.75
C SER A 300 -1.26 -17.52 9.43
N THR A 301 -0.90 -18.19 8.34
CA THR A 301 -0.88 -17.57 7.02
C THR A 301 -1.53 -18.47 5.98
N GLN A 302 -2.20 -17.87 5.01
CA GLN A 302 -2.69 -18.57 3.84
C GLN A 302 -2.63 -17.66 2.62
N ARG A 303 -2.11 -18.22 1.52
CA ARG A 303 -2.11 -17.57 0.21
C ARG A 303 -3.15 -18.21 -0.69
N ILE A 304 -3.96 -17.38 -1.33
CA ILE A 304 -4.87 -17.81 -2.39
C ILE A 304 -4.58 -17.03 -3.68
N TYR A 305 -5.14 -17.53 -4.78
CA TYR A 305 -5.07 -16.91 -6.10
C TYR A 305 -6.47 -16.83 -6.69
N ILE A 306 -6.70 -15.80 -7.50
CA ILE A 306 -7.95 -15.59 -8.23
C ILE A 306 -7.57 -15.32 -9.68
N ASN A 307 -7.99 -16.19 -10.59
CA ASN A 307 -7.73 -16.05 -12.01
C ASN A 307 -8.91 -15.34 -12.68
N LYS A 308 -8.61 -14.55 -13.72
CA LYS A 308 -9.64 -13.88 -14.54
C LYS A 308 -10.66 -14.85 -15.12
N SER A 309 -10.28 -16.09 -15.41
CA SER A 309 -11.19 -17.14 -15.89
C SER A 309 -12.25 -17.56 -14.87
N GLU A 310 -12.06 -17.27 -13.59
CA GLU A 310 -13.00 -17.58 -12.50
C GLU A 310 -13.95 -16.42 -12.20
N LEU A 311 -13.78 -15.28 -12.90
CA LEU A 311 -14.54 -14.06 -12.67
C LEU A 311 -15.58 -13.82 -13.78
N PRO A 312 -16.67 -13.09 -13.49
CA PRO A 312 -17.55 -12.57 -14.53
C PRO A 312 -16.80 -11.70 -15.54
N ILE A 313 -17.40 -11.51 -16.71
CA ILE A 313 -16.84 -10.63 -17.74
C ILE A 313 -16.96 -9.18 -17.27
N TRP A 314 -15.87 -8.66 -16.73
CA TRP A 314 -15.76 -7.26 -16.31
C TRP A 314 -14.77 -6.49 -17.18
N LYS A 315 -15.07 -5.21 -17.37
CA LYS A 315 -14.19 -4.28 -18.06
C LYS A 315 -13.32 -3.58 -17.03
N VAL A 316 -12.04 -3.90 -17.05
CA VAL A 316 -11.02 -3.18 -16.28
C VAL A 316 -10.92 -1.75 -16.81
N THR A 317 -10.87 -0.78 -15.90
CA THR A 317 -10.57 0.61 -16.21
C THR A 317 -9.10 0.88 -15.93
N TYR A 318 -8.38 1.40 -16.92
CA TYR A 318 -7.03 1.88 -16.71
C TYR A 318 -7.03 3.19 -15.91
N PRO A 319 -5.99 3.45 -15.09
CA PRO A 319 -5.91 4.67 -14.28
C PRO A 319 -5.72 5.95 -15.12
N PHE A 320 -5.41 5.81 -16.41
CA PHE A 320 -5.19 6.92 -17.34
C PHE A 320 -6.13 6.81 -18.54
N ASP A 321 -6.48 7.97 -19.10
CA ASP A 321 -7.20 8.01 -20.36
C ASP A 321 -6.24 7.72 -21.51
N CYS A 322 -6.15 6.44 -21.84
CA CYS A 322 -5.37 5.96 -22.97
C CYS A 322 -6.19 6.08 -24.25
N LEU A 323 -6.42 7.32 -24.70
CA LEU A 323 -7.01 7.62 -25.99
C LEU A 323 -6.24 6.91 -27.11
N ASN A 324 -6.93 6.64 -28.22
CA ASN A 324 -6.37 5.92 -29.37
C ASN A 324 -4.96 6.42 -29.69
N PRO A 325 -3.99 5.49 -29.84
CA PRO A 325 -2.60 5.88 -30.03
C PRO A 325 -2.52 6.72 -31.31
N PRO A 326 -2.07 7.98 -31.26
CA PRO A 326 -1.91 8.77 -32.45
C PRO A 326 -0.98 8.02 -33.43
N ALA A 327 -1.45 7.88 -34.67
CA ALA A 327 -0.59 7.46 -35.76
C ALA A 327 0.31 8.62 -36.13
N SER A 328 1.62 8.42 -36.03
CA SER A 328 2.60 9.46 -36.37
C SER A 328 3.43 9.00 -37.57
N PHE A 329 3.42 9.79 -38.64
CA PHE A 329 4.07 9.47 -39.91
C PHE A 329 5.42 10.21 -40.01
N TYR A 330 6.48 9.51 -40.44
CA TYR A 330 7.74 10.09 -40.92
C TYR A 330 7.53 10.86 -42.22
N THR A 331 6.59 10.42 -43.04
CA THR A 331 6.25 11.06 -44.32
C THR A 331 4.84 11.64 -44.23
N ASN A 332 4.74 12.92 -43.90
CA ASN A 332 3.46 13.63 -44.02
C ASN A 332 3.38 14.23 -45.43
N PRO A 333 2.36 13.88 -46.25
CA PRO A 333 2.17 14.46 -47.58
C PRO A 333 2.10 16.00 -47.61
N GLN A 334 1.83 16.64 -46.47
CA GLN A 334 1.73 18.10 -46.33
C GLN A 334 2.91 18.79 -45.61
N LEU A 335 3.75 18.06 -44.84
CA LEU A 335 4.88 18.64 -44.08
C LEU A 335 6.27 18.25 -44.63
N GLY A 336 6.34 17.35 -45.61
CA GLY A 336 7.61 16.84 -46.15
C GLY A 336 8.09 15.55 -45.46
N GLN A 337 9.20 14.98 -45.96
CA GLN A 337 9.83 13.79 -45.37
C GLN A 337 10.67 14.20 -44.17
N LEU A 338 10.26 13.80 -42.96
CA LEU A 338 11.10 13.86 -41.76
C LEU A 338 11.97 12.61 -41.72
N SER A 339 13.25 12.76 -41.39
CA SER A 339 14.09 11.61 -41.04
C SER A 339 13.63 11.01 -39.71
N GLU A 340 13.87 9.71 -39.52
CA GLU A 340 13.60 9.00 -38.26
C GLU A 340 14.18 9.74 -37.04
N LYS A 341 15.37 10.32 -37.22
CA LYS A 341 16.07 11.15 -36.24
C LYS A 341 15.32 12.43 -35.85
N GLN A 342 14.78 13.16 -36.82
CA GLN A 342 14.03 14.40 -36.56
C GLN A 342 12.71 14.12 -35.84
N TYR A 343 12.05 13.02 -36.21
CA TYR A 343 10.84 12.56 -35.53
C TYR A 343 11.07 12.22 -34.05
N MET A 344 12.17 11.51 -33.75
CA MET A 344 12.53 11.18 -32.37
C MET A 344 12.73 12.43 -31.51
N HIS A 345 13.28 13.50 -32.10
CA HIS A 345 13.55 14.74 -31.37
C HIS A 345 12.28 15.53 -31.02
N GLU A 346 11.28 15.49 -31.87
CA GLU A 346 10.01 16.21 -31.70
C GLU A 346 8.98 15.42 -30.86
N THR A 347 9.13 14.09 -30.76
CA THR A 347 8.08 13.18 -30.22
C THR A 347 8.54 12.40 -28.98
N TYR A 348 9.43 12.94 -28.15
CA TYR A 348 9.92 12.24 -26.94
C TYR A 348 8.85 11.94 -25.87
N SER A 349 7.60 12.38 -26.04
CA SER A 349 6.51 12.14 -25.10
C SER A 349 5.81 10.78 -25.28
N PHE A 350 6.21 9.94 -26.25
CA PHE A 350 5.50 8.70 -26.61
C PHE A 350 6.44 7.48 -26.76
N VAL A 351 5.89 6.29 -26.49
CA VAL A 351 6.50 4.98 -26.69
C VAL A 351 5.97 4.39 -27.99
N ALA A 352 6.86 3.97 -28.88
CA ALA A 352 6.48 3.36 -30.15
C ALA A 352 5.89 1.95 -29.96
N LEU A 353 4.82 1.67 -30.71
CA LEU A 353 4.05 0.43 -30.62
C LEU A 353 4.27 -0.46 -31.84
N LEU A 354 3.94 0.04 -33.04
CA LEU A 354 3.95 -0.70 -34.30
C LEU A 354 4.47 0.18 -35.46
N PRO A 355 5.18 -0.40 -36.45
CA PRO A 355 5.58 0.31 -37.65
C PRO A 355 4.39 0.51 -38.59
N ILE A 356 4.41 1.62 -39.31
CA ILE A 356 3.47 1.97 -40.37
C ILE A 356 4.21 1.76 -41.69
N TYR A 357 3.63 1.00 -42.62
CA TYR A 357 4.21 0.74 -43.94
C TYR A 357 3.51 1.59 -45.00
N SER A 358 4.24 1.99 -46.04
CA SER A 358 3.57 2.50 -47.24
C SER A 358 2.78 1.39 -47.92
N THR A 359 1.57 1.72 -48.37
CA THR A 359 0.69 0.81 -49.11
C THR A 359 0.80 1.12 -50.60
N ASP A 360 1.07 0.09 -51.40
CA ASP A 360 0.97 0.14 -52.85
C ASP A 360 -0.47 -0.29 -53.26
N PRO A 361 -1.21 0.54 -54.02
CA PRO A 361 -2.59 0.25 -54.41
C PRO A 361 -2.78 -1.03 -55.25
N VAL A 362 -1.70 -1.59 -55.81
CA VAL A 362 -1.72 -2.70 -56.78
C VAL A 362 -1.30 -4.03 -56.15
N THR A 363 -0.37 -4.03 -55.19
CA THR A 363 0.27 -5.27 -54.69
C THR A 363 -0.06 -5.65 -53.24
N GLY A 364 -0.67 -4.75 -52.47
CA GLY A 364 -1.28 -5.08 -51.17
C GLY A 364 -0.33 -5.37 -49.99
N ILE A 365 1.00 -5.48 -50.17
CA ILE A 365 2.04 -5.60 -49.10
C ILE A 365 3.38 -5.04 -49.64
N THR A 366 4.28 -4.31 -48.97
CA THR A 366 4.33 -3.29 -47.89
C THR A 366 5.66 -2.56 -48.15
N GLY A 367 5.64 -1.29 -48.56
CA GLY A 367 6.88 -0.54 -48.84
C GLY A 367 7.67 -0.16 -47.57
N PRO A 368 8.66 0.74 -47.64
CA PRO A 368 9.47 1.10 -46.48
C PRO A 368 8.61 1.62 -45.31
N ILE A 369 9.13 1.50 -44.09
CA ILE A 369 8.47 2.03 -42.89
C ILE A 369 8.33 3.55 -43.04
N THR A 370 7.09 4.04 -43.02
CA THR A 370 6.72 5.45 -43.17
C THR A 370 6.29 6.10 -41.87
N GLY A 371 6.28 5.37 -40.75
CA GLY A 371 5.92 5.91 -39.43
C GLY A 371 5.92 4.85 -38.34
N TYR A 372 5.56 5.27 -37.12
CA TYR A 372 5.14 4.36 -36.06
C TYR A 372 3.90 4.90 -35.38
N THR A 373 3.01 4.02 -34.95
CA THR A 373 2.00 4.40 -33.98
C THR A 373 2.66 4.51 -32.60
N GLY A 374 2.31 5.56 -31.84
CA GLY A 374 2.85 5.78 -30.50
C GLY A 374 1.75 5.96 -29.46
N ALA A 375 2.02 5.59 -28.22
CA ALA A 375 1.17 5.91 -27.07
C ALA A 375 1.99 6.60 -25.98
N SER A 376 1.34 7.32 -25.07
CA SER A 376 2.06 7.94 -23.96
C SER A 376 2.79 6.88 -23.14
N VAL A 377 3.86 7.28 -22.46
CA VAL A 377 4.63 6.38 -21.59
C VAL A 377 3.71 5.69 -20.58
N ASP A 378 2.77 6.41 -19.98
CA ASP A 378 1.82 5.87 -19.00
C ASP A 378 0.89 4.78 -19.56
N CYS A 379 0.63 4.80 -20.87
CA CYS A 379 -0.25 3.85 -21.56
C CYS A 379 0.47 2.65 -22.17
N ALA A 380 1.78 2.74 -22.38
CA ALA A 380 2.58 1.71 -23.06
C ALA A 380 3.69 1.11 -22.19
N ASP A 381 3.97 1.69 -21.03
CA ASP A 381 4.99 1.23 -20.08
C ASP A 381 4.36 0.97 -18.70
N CYS A 382 4.05 -0.31 -18.44
CA CYS A 382 3.47 -0.71 -17.16
C CYS A 382 4.46 -0.54 -15.98
N THR A 383 5.76 -0.37 -16.24
CA THR A 383 6.78 -0.21 -15.19
C THR A 383 6.70 1.12 -14.45
N LYS A 384 5.89 2.06 -14.95
CA LYS A 384 5.53 3.29 -14.22
C LYS A 384 4.64 3.04 -13.01
N ARG A 385 3.89 1.93 -13.01
CA ARG A 385 2.92 1.58 -11.95
C ARG A 385 3.25 0.28 -11.22
N GLY A 386 4.22 -0.48 -11.71
CA GLY A 386 4.61 -1.76 -11.15
C GLY A 386 5.98 -2.19 -11.59
N THR A 387 6.26 -3.48 -11.51
CA THR A 387 7.55 -4.04 -11.91
C THR A 387 7.36 -5.11 -12.97
N ASN A 388 8.29 -5.21 -13.91
CA ASN A 388 8.37 -6.33 -14.85
C ASN A 388 9.07 -7.56 -14.24
N LYS A 389 9.41 -7.53 -12.95
CA LYS A 389 10.00 -8.65 -12.22
C LYS A 389 8.92 -9.51 -11.58
N LYS A 390 8.79 -10.76 -12.04
CA LYS A 390 7.88 -11.76 -11.47
C LYS A 390 8.21 -12.01 -9.98
N PRO A 391 7.26 -11.87 -9.04
CA PRO A 391 7.49 -12.22 -7.64
C PRO A 391 7.83 -13.71 -7.46
N ALA A 392 8.70 -14.04 -6.51
CA ALA A 392 9.18 -15.41 -6.31
C ALA A 392 8.08 -16.41 -5.93
N PHE A 393 7.05 -15.96 -5.20
CA PHE A 393 5.89 -16.78 -4.81
C PHE A 393 4.86 -16.95 -5.93
N TRP A 394 5.08 -16.33 -7.09
CA TRP A 394 4.15 -16.37 -8.21
C TRP A 394 4.33 -17.69 -8.95
N GLN A 395 3.44 -18.65 -8.71
CA GLN A 395 3.44 -19.94 -9.42
C GLN A 395 2.83 -19.76 -10.81
#